data_AF-A0A348P1C0-F1
#
_entry.id   AF-A0A348P1C0-F1
#
_cell.length_a   1.000
_cell.length_b   1.000
_cell.length_c   1.000
_cell.angle_alpha   90.00
_cell.angle_beta   90.00
_cell.angle_gamma   90.00
#
_symmetry.space_group_name_H-M   'P 1'
#
loop_
_entity.id
_entity.type
_entity.pdbx_description
1 polymer ?
#
loop_
_entity_poly.entity_id
_entity_poly.type
_entity_poly.pdbx_seq_one_letter_code
_entity_poly.pdbx_strand_id
1 'polypeptide(L)' 'MKRYFESYLEEWKNRKSRKPLIVRGARQIGKTFTIEEFGKKNFTDVIKVNFEEKPELKEFFKTNDIEGILTNLSAY' A
#
# COMPACT_ATOMS: atom_id res chain seq x y z
N MET A 1 8.16 18.72 6.75
CA MET A 1 7.26 18.05 5.78
C MET A 1 7.15 16.55 6.04
N LYS A 2 8.25 15.80 6.14
CA LYS A 2 8.26 14.34 6.47
C LYS A 2 7.43 13.97 7.72
N ARG A 3 7.64 14.70 8.83
CA ARG A 3 6.90 14.52 10.09
C ARG A 3 5.38 14.66 9.98
N TYR A 4 4.86 15.51 9.08
CA TYR A 4 3.41 15.75 8.96
C TYR A 4 2.70 14.59 8.23
N PHE A 5 3.35 14.03 7.21
CA PHE A 5 2.80 12.90 6.49
C PHE A 5 2.90 11.60 7.31
N GLU A 6 4.01 11.40 8.03
CA GLU A 6 4.15 10.28 8.96
C GLU A 6 3.11 10.33 10.09
N SER A 7 2.87 11.50 10.70
CA SER A 7 1.83 11.64 11.73
C SER A 7 0.43 11.37 11.19
N TYR A 8 0.15 11.76 9.94
CA TYR A 8 -1.11 11.45 9.28
C TYR A 8 -1.30 9.94 9.06
N LEU A 9 -0.26 9.23 8.63
CA LEU A 9 -0.29 7.77 8.46
C LEU A 9 -0.49 7.06 9.80
N GLU A 10 0.14 7.55 10.87
CA GLU A 10 -0.03 7.01 12.22
C GLU A 10 -1.47 7.21 12.72
N GLU A 11 -2.03 8.40 12.54
CA GLU A 11 -3.43 8.66 12.89
C GLU A 11 -4.38 7.75 12.09
N TRP A 12 -4.14 7.61 10.79
CA TRP A 12 -4.91 6.70 9.94
C TRP A 12 -4.86 5.24 10.43
N LYS A 13 -3.66 4.74 10.78
CA LYS A 13 -3.48 3.37 11.28
C LYS A 13 -4.30 3.13 12.54
N ASN A 14 -4.35 4.12 13.44
CA ASN A 14 -5.00 4.02 14.75
C ASN A 14 -6.53 4.24 14.71
N ARG A 15 -7.11 4.63 13.56
CA ARG A 15 -8.57 4.76 13.42
C ARG A 15 -9.25 3.38 13.35
N LYS A 16 -10.21 3.12 14.26
CA LYS A 16 -11.05 1.91 14.26
C LYS A 16 -11.74 1.64 12.91
N SER A 17 -12.14 2.69 12.20
CA SER A 17 -12.81 2.61 10.89
C SER A 17 -11.91 3.09 9.77
N ARG A 18 -10.62 2.70 9.76
CA ARG A 18 -9.66 3.08 8.73
C ARG A 18 -10.18 2.69 7.33
N LYS A 19 -10.24 3.65 6.42
CA LYS A 19 -10.58 3.45 5.01
C LYS A 19 -9.31 3.36 4.18
N PRO A 20 -9.34 2.78 2.96
CA PRO A 20 -8.21 2.84 2.04
C PRO A 20 -7.74 4.29 1.84
N LEU A 21 -6.42 4.52 1.87
CA LEU A 21 -5.82 5.83 1.61
C LEU A 21 -5.43 5.98 0.16
N ILE A 22 -5.70 7.14 -0.41
CA ILE A 22 -5.20 7.55 -1.72
C ILE A 22 -4.12 8.60 -1.50
N VAL A 23 -2.87 8.27 -1.80
CA VAL A 23 -1.74 9.20 -1.64
C VAL A 23 -1.39 9.82 -2.99
N ARG A 24 -1.60 11.14 -3.12
CA ARG A 24 -1.31 11.91 -4.35
C ARG A 24 -0.21 12.93 -4.12
N GLY A 25 0.47 13.35 -5.19
CA GLY A 25 1.47 14.42 -5.17
C GLY A 25 2.43 14.34 -6.36
N ALA A 26 3.34 15.31 -6.48
CA ALA A 26 4.34 15.38 -7.56
C ALA A 26 5.19 14.10 -7.67
N ARG A 27 5.56 13.69 -8.89
CA ARG A 27 6.46 12.53 -9.11
C ARG A 27 7.81 12.76 -8.42
N GLN A 28 8.48 11.69 -8.00
CA GLN A 28 9.85 11.69 -7.44
C GLN A 28 10.06 12.40 -6.08
N ILE A 29 9.01 12.72 -5.33
CA ILE A 29 9.14 13.35 -4.00
C ILE A 29 9.30 12.36 -2.81
N GLY A 30 9.53 11.08 -3.08
CA GLY A 30 9.73 10.07 -2.02
C GLY A 30 8.46 9.49 -1.38
N LYS A 31 7.30 9.60 -2.05
CA LYS A 31 6.03 9.03 -1.55
C LYS A 31 6.11 7.51 -1.35
N THR A 32 6.56 6.78 -2.37
CA THR A 32 6.69 5.32 -2.36
C THR A 32 7.54 4.86 -1.19
N PHE A 33 8.73 5.46 -1.03
CA PHE A 33 9.64 5.18 0.08
C PHE A 33 8.96 5.40 1.44
N THR A 34 8.25 6.51 1.62
CA THR A 34 7.61 6.81 2.91
C THR A 34 6.52 5.81 3.26
N ILE A 35 5.71 5.37 2.29
CA ILE A 35 4.65 4.37 2.52
C ILE A 35 5.26 3.00 2.82
N GLU A 36 6.30 2.60 2.08
CA GLU A 36 6.99 1.32 2.31
C GLU A 36 7.63 1.26 3.69
N GLU A 37 8.39 2.29 4.07
CA GLU A 37 9.03 2.38 5.38
C GLU A 37 8.00 2.45 6.51
N PHE A 38 6.91 3.20 6.33
CA PHE A 38 5.81 3.21 7.29
C PHE A 38 5.19 1.83 7.44
N GLY A 39 4.95 1.14 6.32
CA GLY A 39 4.40 -0.21 6.31
C GLY A 39 5.25 -1.18 7.11
N LYS A 40 6.54 -1.28 6.77
CA LYS A 40 7.51 -2.19 7.42
C LYS A 40 7.64 -1.96 8.92
N LYS A 41 7.50 -0.71 9.38
CA LYS A 41 7.61 -0.36 10.80
C LYS A 41 6.34 -0.66 11.60
N ASN A 42 5.19 -0.75 10.95
CA ASN A 42 3.88 -0.71 11.62
C ASN A 42 3.00 -1.94 11.42
N PHE A 43 3.32 -2.79 10.45
CA PHE A 43 2.60 -4.01 10.15
C PHE A 43 3.57 -5.19 10.06
N THR A 44 3.13 -6.36 10.52
CA THR A 44 3.90 -7.60 10.42
C THR A 44 4.16 -7.97 8.97
N ASP A 45 3.13 -7.85 8.14
CA ASP A 45 3.16 -8.24 6.73
C ASP A 45 2.80 -7.05 5.84
N VAL A 46 3.61 -6.85 4.80
CA VAL A 46 3.42 -5.78 3.82
C VAL A 46 3.64 -6.33 2.42
N ILE A 47 2.63 -6.20 1.57
CA ILE A 47 2.71 -6.56 0.16
C ILE A 47 2.72 -5.27 -0.67
N LYS A 48 3.78 -5.10 -1.46
CA LYS A 48 3.89 -4.01 -2.44
C LYS A 48 3.52 -4.55 -3.81
N VAL A 49 2.51 -3.96 -4.43
CA VAL A 49 2.10 -4.27 -5.81
C VAL A 49 2.41 -3.07 -6.70
N ASN A 50 3.31 -3.23 -7.66
CA ASN A 50 3.67 -2.18 -8.62
C ASN A 50 3.21 -2.54 -10.03
N PHE A 51 2.07 -1.98 -10.44
CA PHE A 51 1.49 -2.24 -11.76
C PHE A 51 2.23 -1.57 -12.93
N GLU A 52 3.18 -0.65 -12.66
CA GLU A 52 4.04 -0.09 -13.71
C GLU A 52 5.19 -1.06 -14.03
N GLU A 53 5.78 -1.67 -13.01
CA GLU A 53 6.84 -2.67 -13.16
C GLU A 53 6.30 -4.05 -13.60
N LYS A 54 5.13 -4.42 -13.10
CA LYS A 54 4.47 -5.72 -13.33
C LYS A 54 3.02 -5.53 -13.80
N PRO A 55 2.80 -5.12 -15.06
CA PRO A 55 1.46 -4.89 -15.59
C PRO A 55 0.54 -6.11 -15.53
N GLU A 56 1.10 -7.32 -15.60
CA GLU A 56 0.38 -8.60 -15.54
C GLU A 56 -0.36 -8.81 -14.21
N LEU A 57 0.12 -8.21 -13.11
CA LEU A 57 -0.53 -8.35 -11.80
C LEU A 57 -1.93 -7.72 -11.77
N LYS A 58 -2.26 -6.84 -12.72
CA LYS A 58 -3.62 -6.28 -12.84
C LYS A 58 -4.68 -7.35 -13.05
N GLU A 59 -4.32 -8.48 -13.66
CA GLU A 59 -5.23 -9.61 -13.89
C GLU A 59 -5.74 -10.20 -12.58
N PHE A 60 -4.93 -10.18 -11.52
CA PHE A 60 -5.31 -10.74 -10.22
C PHE A 60 -6.47 -9.97 -9.59
N PHE A 61 -6.61 -8.68 -9.89
CA PHE A 61 -7.60 -7.77 -9.27
C PHE A 61 -8.86 -7.55 -10.13
N LYS A 62 -9.13 -8.42 -11.13
CA LYS A 62 -10.33 -8.32 -11.98
C LYS A 62 -11.62 -8.73 -11.26
N THR A 63 -11.51 -9.51 -10.19
CA THR A 63 -12.63 -9.92 -9.35
C THR A 63 -12.48 -9.31 -7.96
N ASN A 64 -13.55 -9.32 -7.17
CA ASN A 64 -13.51 -8.92 -5.75
C ASN A 64 -13.27 -10.12 -4.82
N ASP A 65 -12.73 -11.22 -5.35
CA ASP A 65 -12.40 -12.42 -4.57
C ASP A 65 -11.07 -12.20 -3.83
N ILE A 66 -11.18 -11.84 -2.55
CA ILE A 66 -10.02 -11.52 -1.70
C ILE A 66 -9.13 -12.75 -1.51
N GLU A 67 -9.70 -13.94 -1.32
CA GLU A 67 -8.93 -15.16 -1.10
C GLU A 67 -8.15 -15.55 -2.36
N GLY A 68 -8.80 -15.47 -3.52
CA GLY A 68 -8.15 -15.68 -4.82
C GLY A 68 -7.03 -14.69 -5.09
N ILE A 69 -7.24 -13.40 -4.80
CA ILE A 69 -6.20 -12.37 -4.94
C ILE A 69 -4.98 -12.69 -4.07
N LEU A 70 -5.19 -13.02 -2.80
CA LEU A 70 -4.09 -13.32 -1.87
C LEU A 70 -3.34 -14.58 -2.27
N THR A 71 -4.05 -15.61 -2.72
CA THR A 71 -3.45 -16.85 -3.21
C THR A 71 -2.54 -16.58 -4.41
N ASN A 72 -3.05 -15.84 -5.41
CA ASN A 72 -2.28 -15.48 -6.60
C ASN A 72 -1.04 -14.64 -6.26
N LEU A 73 -1.15 -13.70 -5.32
CA LEU A 73 -0.01 -12.90 -4.86
C LEU A 73 1.01 -13.70 -4.06
N SER A 74 0.60 -14.74 -3.33
CA SER A 74 1.50 -15.59 -2.54
C SER A 74 2.30 -16.60 -3.38
N ALA A 75 1.74 -16.99 -4.53
CA ALA A 75 2.35 -17.95 -5.44
C ALA A 75 3.28 -17.31 -6.50
N TYR A 76 3.25 -15.98 -6.60
CA TYR A 76 4.06 -15.18 -7.52
C TYR A 76 5.33 -14.68 -6.84
#